data_AF-A0A7J9K441-F1
#
_entry.id   AF-A0A7J9K441-F1
#
_cell.length_a   1.000
_cell.length_b   1.000
_cell.length_c   1.000
_cell.angle_alpha   90.00
_cell.angle_beta   90.00
_cell.angle_gamma   90.00
#
_symmetry.space_group_name_H-M   'P 1'
#
loop_
_entity.id
_entity.type
_entity.pdbx_description
1 polymer ?
#
loop_
_entity_poly.entity_id
_entity_poly.type
_entity_poly.pdbx_seq_one_letter_code
_entity_poly.pdbx_strand_id
1 'polypeptide(L)' 'MAAKRIVAQALLILMPALLRLSLAAVYKVGDSAGWTTIGNIDYKQWAATKTFQIGDVI' A
#
# COMPACT_ATOMS: atom_id res chain seq x y z
N MET A 1 8.26 -35.12 20.74
CA MET A 1 8.19 -34.74 19.30
C MET A 1 7.00 -33.81 19.00
N ALA A 2 5.80 -34.06 19.54
CA ALA A 2 4.61 -33.23 19.32
C ALA A 2 4.71 -31.79 19.84
N ALA A 3 5.20 -31.56 21.07
CA ALA A 3 5.33 -30.22 21.65
C ALA A 3 6.23 -29.28 20.81
N LYS A 4 7.32 -29.81 20.25
CA LYS A 4 8.23 -29.06 19.38
C LYS A 4 7.56 -28.64 18.06
N ARG A 5 6.63 -29.46 17.55
CA ARG A 5 5.79 -29.14 16.38
C ARG A 5 4.74 -28.06 16.72
N ILE A 6 4.10 -28.16 17.88
CA ILE A 6 3.10 -27.18 18.34
C ILE A 6 3.72 -25.80 18.55
N VAL A 7 4.90 -25.73 19.18
CA VAL A 7 5.63 -24.46 19.36
C VAL A 7 6.05 -23.86 18.02
N ALA A 8 6.55 -24.68 17.07
CA ALA A 8 6.92 -24.20 15.74
C ALA A 8 5.71 -23.67 14.95
N GLN A 9 4.54 -24.32 15.05
CA GLN A 9 3.30 -23.85 14.43
C GLN A 9 2.81 -22.53 15.05
N ALA A 10 2.85 -22.41 16.38
CA ALA A 10 2.50 -21.17 17.07
C ALA A 10 3.42 -20.01 16.66
N LEU A 11 4.73 -20.25 16.54
CA LEU A 11 5.70 -19.25 16.09
C LEU A 11 5.39 -18.79 14.66
N LEU A 12 5.10 -19.73 13.75
CA LEU A 12 4.80 -19.42 12.35
C LEU A 12 3.54 -18.56 12.19
N ILE A 13 2.52 -18.80 13.02
CA ILE A 13 1.27 -18.04 13.02
C ILE A 13 1.45 -16.64 13.63
N LEU A 14 2.31 -16.50 14.65
CA LEU A 14 2.59 -15.21 15.31
C LEU A 14 3.57 -14.32 14.52
N MET A 15 4.42 -14.90 13.67
CA MET A 15 5.42 -14.18 12.89
C MET A 15 4.84 -13.07 11.98
N PRO A 16 3.76 -13.27 11.20
CA PRO A 16 3.19 -12.21 10.37
C PRO A 16 2.58 -11.05 11.18
N ALA A 17 2.14 -11.27 12.42
CA ALA A 17 1.67 -10.18 13.29
C ALA A 17 2.81 -9.25 13.77
N LEU A 18 4.05 -9.76 13.77
CA LEU A 18 5.26 -9.01 14.12
C LEU A 18 5.92 -8.37 12.90
N LEU A 19 5.61 -8.85 11.69
CA LEU A 19 6.11 -8.29 10.44
C LEU A 19 5.23 -7.12 10.02
N ARG A 20 5.71 -5.88 10.24
CA ARG A 20 5.12 -4.71 9.60
C ARG A 20 5.48 -4.72 8.12
N LEU A 21 4.50 -4.97 7.26
CA LEU A 21 4.65 -4.83 5.82
C LEU A 21 4.63 -3.34 5.47
N SER A 22 5.75 -2.80 5.00
CA SER A 22 5.78 -1.48 4.36
C SER A 22 5.44 -1.64 2.88
N LEU A 23 4.24 -1.22 2.48
CA LEU A 23 3.83 -1.18 1.08
C LEU A 23 3.78 0.27 0.64
N ALA A 24 4.54 0.60 -0.41
CA ALA A 24 4.43 1.87 -1.11
C ALA A 24 3.31 1.79 -2.15
N ALA A 25 2.47 2.82 -2.20
CA ALA A 25 1.46 2.96 -3.23
C ALA A 25 2.05 3.59 -4.51
N VAL A 26 1.48 3.23 -5.66
CA VAL A 26 1.73 3.90 -6.93
C VAL A 26 0.44 4.56 -7.38
N TYR A 27 0.42 5.88 -7.38
CA TYR A 27 -0.72 6.68 -7.83
C TYR A 27 -0.53 7.05 -9.29
N LYS A 28 -1.56 6.84 -10.12
CA LYS A 28 -1.56 7.33 -11.50
C LYS A 28 -2.18 8.71 -11.52
N VAL A 29 -1.40 9.74 -11.86
CA VAL A 29 -1.91 11.11 -11.91
C VAL A 29 -3.10 11.22 -12.86
N GLY A 30 -4.21 11.76 -12.35
CA GLY A 30 -5.47 11.88 -13.11
C GLY A 30 -6.25 10.58 -13.29
N ASP A 31 -5.85 9.49 -12.61
CA ASP A 31 -6.48 8.17 -12.69
C ASP A 31 -6.63 7.69 -14.15
N SER A 32 -7.85 7.59 -14.67
CA SER A 32 -8.10 7.20 -16.07
C SER A 32 -7.89 8.33 -17.08
N ALA A 33 -7.94 9.59 -16.64
CA ALA A 33 -7.72 10.75 -17.51
C ALA A 33 -6.23 10.99 -17.81
N GLY A 34 -5.35 10.50 -16.94
CA GLY A 34 -3.90 10.64 -17.10
C GLY A 34 -3.39 12.07 -16.88
N TRP A 35 -2.14 12.30 -17.27
CA TRP A 35 -1.48 13.61 -17.22
C TRP A 35 -1.60 14.33 -18.56
N THR A 36 -2.44 15.35 -18.62
CA THR A 36 -2.79 16.05 -19.86
C THR A 36 -3.28 17.47 -19.59
N THR A 37 -3.20 18.32 -20.61
CA THR A 37 -3.82 19.66 -20.63
C THR A 37 -5.21 19.65 -21.28
N ILE A 38 -5.66 18.49 -21.76
CA ILE A 38 -6.93 18.33 -22.47
C ILE A 38 -8.05 18.02 -21.46
N GLY A 39 -9.24 18.58 -21.65
CA GLY A 39 -10.44 18.15 -20.92
C GLY A 39 -10.61 18.71 -19.51
N ASN A 40 -9.87 19.76 -19.14
CA ASN A 40 -10.00 20.49 -17.87
C ASN A 40 -10.02 19.58 -16.63
N ILE A 41 -9.03 18.69 -16.53
CA ILE A 41 -8.89 17.80 -15.38
C ILE A 41 -8.50 18.60 -14.14
N ASP A 42 -9.28 18.45 -13.07
CA ASP A 42 -8.96 19.07 -11.79
C ASP A 42 -7.97 18.19 -10.99
N TYR A 43 -6.68 18.44 -11.23
CA TYR A 43 -5.62 17.75 -10.51
C TYR A 43 -5.54 18.12 -9.02
N LYS A 44 -6.09 19.27 -8.61
CA LYS A 44 -6.17 19.63 -7.19
C LYS A 44 -7.19 18.76 -6.49
N GLN A 45 -8.37 18.60 -7.11
CA GLN A 45 -9.39 17.68 -6.61
C GLN A 45 -8.87 16.24 -6.62
N TRP A 46 -8.20 15.80 -7.69
CA TRP A 46 -7.58 14.46 -7.72
C TRP A 46 -6.63 14.25 -6.53
N ALA A 47 -5.71 15.17 -6.30
CA ALA A 47 -4.75 15.09 -5.19
C ALA A 47 -5.46 15.09 -3.82
N ALA A 48 -6.51 15.90 -3.65
CA ALA A 48 -7.28 15.98 -2.41
C ALA A 48 -8.01 14.67 -2.05
N THR A 49 -8.23 13.77 -3.02
CA THR A 49 -8.83 12.45 -2.75
C THR A 49 -7.82 11.38 -2.30
N LYS A 50 -6.51 11.67 -2.30
CA LYS A 50 -5.46 10.69 -1.97
C LYS A 50 -4.80 11.02 -0.63
N THR A 51 -4.17 10.01 -0.02
CA THR A 51 -3.32 10.19 1.17
C THR A 51 -1.93 9.66 0.85
N PHE A 52 -1.00 10.58 0.62
CA PHE A 52 0.38 10.23 0.28
C PHE A 52 1.19 9.92 1.53
N GLN A 53 1.97 8.85 1.48
CA GLN A 53 2.88 8.43 2.54
C GLN A 53 4.31 8.40 2.01
N ILE A 54 5.28 8.42 2.94
CA ILE A 54 6.70 8.32 2.59
C ILE A 54 6.94 6.97 1.92
N GLY A 55 7.55 7.01 0.74
CA GLY A 55 7.83 5.83 -0.09
C GLY A 55 6.88 5.65 -1.26
N ASP A 56 5.75 6.36 -1.29
CA ASP A 56 4.82 6.31 -2.41
C ASP A 56 5.41 6.93 -3.69
N VAL A 57 4.93 6.47 -4.84
CA VAL A 57 5.25 7.01 -6.18
C VAL A 57 3.99 7.64 -6.78
N ILE A 58 4.17 8.77 -7.45
CA ILE A 58 3.12 9.55 -8.13
C ILE A 58 3.47 9.67 -9.60
#